data_AF-A0A7S3AMG8-F1
#
_entry.id   AF-A0A7S3AMG8-F1
#
_cell.length_a   1.000
_cell.length_b   1.000
_cell.length_c   1.000
_cell.angle_alpha   90.00
_cell.angle_beta   90.00
_cell.angle_gamma   90.00
#
_symmetry.space_group_name_H-M   'P 1'
#
loop_
_entity.id
_entity.type
_entity.pdbx_description
1 polymer ?
#
loop_
_entity_poly.entity_id
_entity_poly.type
_entity_poly.pdbx_seq_one_letter_code
_entity_poly.pdbx_strand_id
1 'polypeptide(L)'
;LRSGGFAELPRVLYQRKDPNAPYYSPNFGFEAGVFLQFIVEHYDALPEQVVFLQGDPGNHVDMASLDETVRCLNAGRVPYFSFSKMPFLMKRDLDSYTGVHSPESVRGFIHRMPACVRQLLQLFGVAVEEGQRLLVSTYCCATFTASRDAIRRHPLSLWRYVYEVVGSGSNQCVFDDHGGTGSHVPGLADLNEGFIMEHIWHAIFGEPLISAPHRGDETCRFARCGKYCPDPSRPQLGLFAAFVPTTTT
;
A
#
# COMPACT_ATOMS: atom_id res chain seq x y z
N LEU A 1 14.86 -12.80 5.06
CA LEU A 1 14.42 -13.27 3.72
C LEU A 1 15.52 -14.12 3.03
N ARG A 2 16.09 -15.12 3.71
CA ARG A 2 17.31 -15.83 3.25
C ARG A 2 17.10 -17.29 2.82
N SER A 3 15.87 -17.74 2.63
CA SER A 3 15.62 -19.10 2.11
C SER A 3 14.31 -19.16 1.33
N GLY A 4 14.29 -19.98 0.28
CA GLY A 4 13.16 -20.16 -0.64
C GLY A 4 13.26 -19.32 -1.92
N GLY A 5 12.52 -19.72 -2.96
CA GLY A 5 12.45 -19.08 -4.27
C GLY A 5 11.98 -17.62 -4.31
N PHE A 6 11.45 -17.04 -3.22
CA PHE A 6 11.35 -15.57 -3.08
C PHE A 6 12.71 -14.87 -3.17
N ALA A 7 13.80 -15.56 -2.83
CA ALA A 7 15.15 -15.01 -2.87
C ALA A 7 15.69 -14.81 -4.31
N GLU A 8 15.10 -15.51 -5.28
CA GLU A 8 15.53 -15.53 -6.69
C GLU A 8 14.74 -14.54 -7.56
N LEU A 9 13.64 -13.99 -7.03
CA LEU A 9 12.87 -12.96 -7.71
C LEU A 9 13.65 -11.65 -7.78
N PRO A 10 13.68 -10.98 -8.94
CA PRO A 10 14.15 -9.60 -9.03
C PRO A 10 13.56 -8.74 -7.92
N ARG A 11 14.36 -7.87 -7.32
CA ARG A 11 13.90 -7.05 -6.20
C ARG A 11 14.61 -5.72 -6.11
N VAL A 12 13.88 -4.74 -5.58
CA VAL A 12 14.43 -3.44 -5.20
C VAL A 12 14.24 -3.30 -3.70
N LEU A 13 15.34 -3.04 -2.98
CA LEU A 13 15.32 -2.83 -1.54
C LEU A 13 15.61 -1.35 -1.28
N TYR A 14 14.58 -0.59 -0.97
CA TYR A 14 14.78 0.79 -0.56
C TYR A 14 15.27 0.84 0.88
N GLN A 15 16.11 1.83 1.17
CA GLN A 15 16.71 2.02 2.48
C GLN A 15 16.63 3.49 2.90
N ARG A 16 16.61 3.74 4.21
CA ARG A 16 16.44 5.08 4.80
C ARG A 16 17.67 5.58 5.57
N LYS A 17 18.78 4.86 5.48
CA LYS A 17 19.96 5.04 6.35
C LYS A 17 21.02 5.93 5.75
N ASP A 18 21.36 5.70 4.49
CA ASP A 18 22.45 6.41 3.81
C ASP A 18 21.91 7.17 2.60
N PRO A 19 21.81 8.51 2.66
CA PRO A 19 21.33 9.33 1.55
C PRO A 19 22.19 9.24 0.29
N ASN A 20 23.42 8.73 0.39
CA ASN A 20 24.33 8.60 -0.74
C ASN A 20 24.37 7.18 -1.33
N ALA A 21 23.72 6.20 -0.69
CA ALA A 21 23.66 4.84 -1.20
C ALA A 21 22.49 4.67 -2.19
N PRO A 22 22.59 3.72 -3.15
CA PRO A 22 21.48 3.40 -4.05
C PRO A 22 20.17 3.09 -3.31
N TYR A 23 19.05 3.41 -3.96
CA TYR A 23 17.70 3.18 -3.43
C TYR A 23 17.45 3.85 -2.07
N TYR A 24 18.07 5.00 -1.83
CA TYR A 24 17.69 5.85 -0.72
C TYR A 24 16.27 6.38 -0.90
N SER A 25 15.48 6.27 0.16
CA SER A 25 14.15 6.87 0.27
C SER A 25 14.08 7.69 1.55
N PRO A 26 13.76 9.00 1.48
CA PRO A 26 13.52 9.80 2.68
C PRO A 26 12.46 9.18 3.60
N ASN A 27 12.54 9.48 4.91
CA ASN A 27 11.57 8.97 5.89
C ASN A 27 10.27 9.81 5.91
N PHE A 28 9.62 9.93 4.75
CA PHE A 28 8.34 10.62 4.58
C PHE A 28 7.26 9.65 4.06
N GLY A 29 6.02 9.85 4.50
CA GLY A 29 4.88 9.06 4.04
C GLY A 29 4.95 7.56 4.34
N PHE A 30 5.75 7.12 5.32
CA PHE A 30 5.87 5.71 5.71
C PHE A 30 6.14 4.77 4.53
N GLU A 31 5.62 3.54 4.53
CA GLU A 31 5.76 2.60 3.41
C GLU A 31 5.21 3.20 2.11
N ALA A 32 4.15 4.00 2.18
CA ALA A 32 3.54 4.60 1.00
C ALA A 32 4.50 5.52 0.25
N GLY A 33 5.31 6.32 0.96
CA GLY A 33 6.33 7.16 0.33
C GLY A 33 7.34 6.35 -0.49
N VAL A 34 7.75 5.19 0.04
CA VAL A 34 8.66 4.26 -0.67
C VAL A 34 7.96 3.65 -1.89
N PHE A 35 6.72 3.20 -1.74
CA PHE A 35 5.98 2.57 -2.83
C PHE A 35 5.69 3.55 -3.96
N LEU A 36 5.36 4.79 -3.63
CA LEU A 36 5.18 5.87 -4.58
C LEU A 36 6.49 6.19 -5.31
N GLN A 37 7.62 6.27 -4.60
CA GLN A 37 8.93 6.43 -5.21
C GLN A 37 9.22 5.31 -6.23
N PHE A 38 9.00 4.05 -5.83
CA PHE A 38 9.15 2.91 -6.73
C PHE A 38 8.27 3.02 -7.98
N ILE A 39 6.99 3.35 -7.81
CA ILE A 39 6.07 3.49 -8.94
C ILE A 39 6.57 4.57 -9.89
N VAL A 40 7.00 5.73 -9.39
CA VAL A 40 7.52 6.84 -10.21
C VAL A 40 8.81 6.47 -10.93
N GLU A 41 9.77 5.85 -10.25
CA GLU A 41 11.09 5.49 -10.79
C GLU A 41 11.00 4.38 -11.85
N HIS A 42 10.02 3.48 -11.72
CA HIS A 42 9.92 2.28 -12.55
C HIS A 42 8.69 2.23 -13.45
N TYR A 43 7.86 3.27 -13.50
CA TYR A 43 6.54 3.27 -14.18
C TYR A 43 6.56 2.68 -15.61
N ASP A 44 7.52 3.10 -16.42
CA ASP A 44 7.65 2.67 -17.82
C ASP A 44 8.20 1.25 -17.95
N ALA A 45 8.91 0.76 -16.94
CA ALA A 45 9.56 -0.54 -16.87
C ALA A 45 8.87 -1.52 -15.89
N LEU A 46 7.64 -1.23 -15.44
CA LEU A 46 6.93 -2.08 -14.49
C LEU A 46 6.80 -3.52 -15.03
N PRO A 47 7.07 -4.54 -14.20
CA PRO A 47 6.76 -5.92 -14.54
C PRO A 47 5.25 -6.15 -14.59
N GLU A 48 4.80 -7.27 -15.13
CA GLU A 48 3.37 -7.59 -15.22
C GLU A 48 2.66 -7.54 -13.85
N GLN A 49 3.36 -7.93 -12.79
CA GLN A 49 2.89 -7.91 -11.41
C GLN A 49 4.01 -7.40 -10.48
N VAL A 50 3.67 -6.51 -9.55
CA VAL A 50 4.58 -5.99 -8.51
C VAL A 50 4.09 -6.44 -7.14
N VAL A 51 5.01 -6.89 -6.29
CA VAL A 51 4.72 -7.20 -4.88
C VAL A 51 5.34 -6.13 -3.99
N PHE A 52 4.51 -5.46 -3.20
CA PHE A 52 4.89 -4.41 -2.26
C PHE A 52 4.91 -4.98 -0.84
N LEU A 53 6.09 -4.95 -0.21
CA LEU A 53 6.31 -5.48 1.14
C LEU A 53 6.97 -4.42 2.01
N GLN A 54 6.52 -4.35 3.24
CA GLN A 54 7.08 -3.46 4.26
C GLN A 54 8.41 -3.96 4.84
N GLY A 55 8.96 -3.15 5.75
CA GLY A 55 10.12 -3.34 6.63
C GLY A 55 10.39 -4.76 7.13
N ASP A 56 9.30 -5.34 7.63
CA ASP A 56 9.28 -6.55 8.42
C ASP A 56 8.08 -7.41 8.04
N PRO A 57 8.07 -8.01 6.84
CA PRO A 57 6.89 -8.70 6.35
C PRO A 57 6.51 -9.90 7.25
N GLY A 58 7.44 -10.43 8.05
CA GLY A 58 7.20 -11.53 8.98
C GLY A 58 6.19 -11.21 10.07
N ASN A 59 6.03 -9.95 10.45
CA ASN A 59 5.05 -9.52 11.45
C ASN A 59 3.65 -9.29 10.87
N HIS A 60 3.53 -9.13 9.54
CA HIS A 60 2.29 -8.67 8.90
C HIS A 60 1.76 -9.58 7.79
N VAL A 61 2.58 -10.53 7.33
CA VAL A 61 2.24 -11.59 6.40
C VAL A 61 2.60 -12.97 6.97
N ASP A 62 1.84 -14.00 6.66
CA ASP A 62 2.34 -15.37 6.80
C ASP A 62 3.36 -15.65 5.69
N MET A 63 4.65 -15.66 6.05
CA MET A 63 5.75 -15.74 5.10
C MET A 63 5.79 -17.06 4.33
N ALA A 64 5.31 -18.16 4.89
CA ALA A 64 5.22 -19.44 4.18
C ALA A 64 4.15 -19.34 3.08
N SER A 65 2.99 -18.78 3.45
CA SER A 65 1.90 -18.50 2.51
C SER A 65 2.30 -17.46 1.45
N LEU A 66 3.12 -16.46 1.78
CA LEU A 66 3.58 -15.45 0.82
C LEU A 66 4.42 -16.05 -0.31
N ASP A 67 5.39 -16.90 0.02
CA ASP A 67 6.29 -17.52 -0.96
C ASP A 67 5.54 -18.45 -1.92
N GLU A 68 4.60 -19.24 -1.40
CA GLU A 68 3.71 -20.06 -2.22
C GLU A 68 2.78 -19.18 -3.08
N THR A 69 2.09 -18.22 -2.47
CA THR A 69 1.13 -17.35 -3.18
C THR A 69 1.81 -16.60 -4.31
N VAL A 70 2.98 -16.02 -4.06
CA VAL A 70 3.71 -15.23 -5.05
C VAL A 70 4.15 -16.08 -6.24
N ARG A 71 4.71 -17.28 -6.04
CA ARG A 71 5.05 -18.17 -7.17
C ARG A 71 3.85 -18.54 -8.03
N CYS A 72 2.67 -18.52 -7.42
CA CYS A 72 1.44 -18.97 -8.02
C CYS A 72 0.59 -17.82 -8.54
N LEU A 73 0.99 -16.56 -8.30
CA LEU A 73 0.21 -15.40 -8.70
C LEU A 73 -0.14 -15.47 -10.18
N ASN A 74 -1.43 -15.28 -10.46
CA ASN A 74 -1.97 -15.14 -11.80
C ASN A 74 -1.64 -13.73 -12.34
N ALA A 75 -0.35 -13.47 -12.56
CA ALA A 75 0.20 -12.17 -12.92
C ALA A 75 -0.61 -11.53 -14.07
N GLY A 76 -0.85 -10.23 -13.97
CA GLY A 76 -1.56 -9.45 -14.98
C GLY A 76 -3.08 -9.60 -14.93
N ARG A 77 -3.62 -10.71 -14.40
CA ARG A 77 -5.08 -10.90 -14.21
C ARG A 77 -5.60 -10.39 -12.86
N VAL A 78 -4.70 -10.13 -11.93
CA VAL A 78 -5.00 -9.72 -10.56
C VAL A 78 -4.63 -8.24 -10.40
N PRO A 79 -5.61 -7.31 -10.47
CA PRO A 79 -5.31 -5.89 -10.35
C PRO A 79 -4.78 -5.53 -8.96
N TYR A 80 -5.29 -6.21 -7.93
CA TYR A 80 -4.89 -6.05 -6.53
C TYR A 80 -5.10 -7.37 -5.77
N PHE A 81 -4.23 -7.65 -4.81
CA PHE A 81 -4.45 -8.67 -3.79
C PHE A 81 -3.63 -8.34 -2.55
N SER A 82 -4.24 -8.40 -1.36
CA SER A 82 -3.55 -8.18 -0.09
C SER A 82 -3.04 -9.49 0.50
N PHE A 83 -1.83 -9.46 1.08
CA PHE A 83 -1.26 -10.59 1.82
C PHE A 83 -1.42 -10.45 3.35
N SER A 84 -2.15 -9.43 3.82
CA SER A 84 -2.26 -9.13 5.26
C SER A 84 -2.91 -10.29 6.02
N LYS A 85 -2.34 -10.66 7.17
CA LYS A 85 -2.86 -11.79 7.98
C LYS A 85 -4.20 -11.45 8.65
N MET A 86 -4.95 -12.48 9.06
CA MET A 86 -6.30 -12.37 9.64
C MET A 86 -6.51 -11.42 10.86
N PRO A 87 -5.57 -11.09 11.77
CA PRO A 87 -5.80 -10.01 12.74
C PRO A 87 -5.76 -8.59 12.12
N PHE A 88 -5.20 -8.46 10.92
CA PHE A 88 -5.05 -7.20 10.19
C PHE A 88 -6.14 -6.99 9.12
N LEU A 89 -7.04 -7.97 8.98
CA LEU A 89 -8.21 -7.93 8.09
C LEU A 89 -9.45 -7.49 8.87
N MET A 90 -9.56 -6.20 9.15
CA MET A 90 -10.63 -5.66 9.98
C MET A 90 -11.38 -4.55 9.23
N LYS A 91 -12.71 -4.59 9.22
CA LYS A 91 -13.47 -3.41 8.82
C LYS A 91 -13.27 -2.32 9.88
N ARG A 92 -12.46 -1.30 9.58
CA ARG A 92 -12.38 -0.10 10.41
C ARG A 92 -13.02 1.07 9.66
N ASP A 93 -13.93 1.73 10.36
CA ASP A 93 -14.34 3.08 10.03
C ASP A 93 -13.23 4.06 10.39
N LEU A 94 -13.32 5.28 9.86
CA LEU A 94 -12.43 6.35 10.32
C LEU A 94 -12.64 6.65 11.83
N ASP A 95 -13.82 6.34 12.37
CA ASP A 95 -14.16 6.52 13.78
C ASP A 95 -13.40 5.55 14.71
N SER A 96 -12.91 4.41 14.21
CA SER A 96 -12.05 3.49 14.97
C SER A 96 -10.73 4.15 15.36
N TYR A 97 -10.32 5.19 14.62
CA TYR A 97 -9.15 5.99 14.93
C TYR A 97 -9.49 7.20 15.82
N THR A 98 -10.77 7.52 16.05
CA THR A 98 -11.23 8.65 16.90
C THR A 98 -11.27 8.32 18.40
N GLY A 99 -10.66 7.23 18.86
CA GLY A 99 -10.77 6.77 20.25
C GLY A 99 -10.56 7.90 21.27
N VAL A 100 -11.45 7.97 22.27
CA VAL A 100 -11.59 9.04 23.29
C VAL A 100 -10.30 9.34 24.08
N HIS A 101 -9.29 8.46 23.98
CA HIS A 101 -7.98 8.59 24.63
C HIS A 101 -6.88 9.20 23.74
N SER A 102 -7.21 9.62 22.52
CA SER A 102 -6.23 10.27 21.64
C SER A 102 -5.85 11.65 22.18
N PRO A 103 -4.55 11.97 22.32
CA PRO A 103 -4.09 13.31 22.70
C PRO A 103 -4.74 14.40 21.84
N GLU A 104 -4.93 15.59 22.39
CA GLU A 104 -5.57 16.72 21.69
C GLU A 104 -4.87 17.04 20.36
N SER A 105 -3.55 16.89 20.33
CA SER A 105 -2.74 17.02 19.14
C SER A 105 -3.17 16.05 18.02
N VAL A 106 -3.60 14.83 18.36
CA VAL A 106 -4.01 13.76 17.44
C VAL A 106 -5.44 13.97 16.91
N ARG A 107 -6.31 14.62 17.71
CA ARG A 107 -7.70 14.93 17.32
C ARG A 107 -7.78 15.81 16.07
N GLY A 108 -6.86 16.76 15.92
CA GLY A 108 -6.82 17.65 14.75
C GLY A 108 -6.63 16.91 13.42
N PHE A 109 -5.78 15.88 13.38
CA PHE A 109 -5.63 15.02 12.21
C PHE A 109 -6.86 14.14 11.99
N ILE A 110 -7.35 13.51 13.05
CA ILE A 110 -8.55 12.66 13.01
C ILE A 110 -9.75 13.41 12.41
N HIS A 111 -9.93 14.68 12.73
CA HIS A 111 -10.99 15.51 12.14
C HIS A 111 -10.79 15.78 10.64
N ARG A 112 -9.55 15.85 10.14
CA ARG A 112 -9.24 16.09 8.72
C ARG A 112 -9.14 14.81 7.89
N MET A 113 -8.94 13.65 8.53
CA MET A 113 -8.82 12.35 7.86
C MET A 113 -9.92 12.08 6.83
N PRO A 114 -11.23 12.28 7.13
CA PRO A 114 -12.27 12.01 6.14
C PRO A 114 -12.19 12.89 4.90
N ALA A 115 -11.75 14.14 5.03
CA ALA A 115 -11.55 15.04 3.88
C ALA A 115 -10.34 14.58 3.06
N CYS A 116 -9.23 14.24 3.73
CA CYS A 116 -8.02 13.80 3.04
C CYS A 116 -8.20 12.46 2.31
N VAL A 117 -8.88 11.50 2.93
CA VAL A 117 -9.27 10.23 2.27
C VAL A 117 -10.09 10.50 1.00
N ARG A 118 -11.10 11.38 1.07
CA ARG A 118 -11.92 11.72 -0.11
C ARG A 118 -11.10 12.38 -1.21
N GLN A 119 -10.25 13.35 -0.87
CA GLN A 119 -9.42 14.04 -1.85
C GLN A 119 -8.44 13.08 -2.53
N LEU A 120 -7.76 12.20 -1.77
CA LEU A 120 -6.87 11.19 -2.35
C LEU A 120 -7.64 10.23 -3.27
N LEU A 121 -8.78 9.70 -2.82
CA LEU A 121 -9.63 8.83 -3.65
C LEU A 121 -10.11 9.54 -4.93
N GLN A 122 -10.48 10.81 -4.83
CA GLN A 122 -10.90 11.63 -5.96
C GLN A 122 -9.78 11.86 -6.98
N LEU A 123 -8.53 12.06 -6.54
CA LEU A 123 -7.37 12.16 -7.44
C LEU A 123 -7.22 10.89 -8.30
N PHE A 124 -7.52 9.72 -7.73
CA PHE A 124 -7.51 8.44 -8.42
C PHE A 124 -8.84 8.09 -9.11
N GLY A 125 -9.78 9.05 -9.20
CA GLY A 125 -11.09 8.84 -9.84
C GLY A 125 -11.99 7.83 -9.14
N VAL A 126 -11.74 7.54 -7.86
CA VAL A 126 -12.59 6.65 -7.06
C VAL A 126 -13.78 7.45 -6.55
N ALA A 127 -14.98 7.07 -7.00
CA ALA A 127 -16.21 7.73 -6.58
C ALA A 127 -16.50 7.49 -5.10
N VAL A 128 -16.77 8.57 -4.38
CA VAL A 128 -17.28 8.56 -3.00
C VAL A 128 -18.51 9.45 -2.97
N GLU A 129 -19.66 8.89 -2.60
CA GLU A 129 -20.90 9.66 -2.53
C GLU A 129 -20.87 10.65 -1.35
N GLU A 130 -21.59 11.77 -1.50
CA GLU A 130 -21.75 12.75 -0.43
C GLU A 130 -22.44 12.09 0.78
N GLY A 131 -21.87 12.27 1.98
CA GLY A 131 -22.37 11.61 3.19
C GLY A 131 -22.05 10.11 3.29
N GLN A 132 -21.42 9.50 2.29
CA GLN A 132 -20.99 8.10 2.38
C GLN A 132 -20.02 7.93 3.55
N ARG A 133 -20.33 6.96 4.42
CA ARG A 133 -19.43 6.54 5.51
C ARG A 133 -18.19 5.88 4.90
N LEU A 134 -17.03 6.39 5.27
CA LEU A 134 -15.74 5.85 4.84
C LEU A 134 -15.36 4.68 5.74
N LEU A 135 -15.52 3.48 5.19
CA LEU A 135 -14.97 2.25 5.72
C LEU A 135 -13.84 1.87 4.77
N VAL A 136 -12.59 2.09 5.17
CA VAL A 136 -11.44 1.97 4.25
C VAL A 136 -10.39 0.97 4.73
N SER A 137 -10.46 0.48 5.96
CA SER A 137 -9.35 -0.28 6.56
C SER A 137 -9.44 -1.80 6.42
N THR A 138 -10.13 -2.37 5.42
CA THR A 138 -10.21 -3.84 5.27
C THR A 138 -8.83 -4.51 5.25
N TYR A 139 -7.80 -3.84 4.70
CA TYR A 139 -6.42 -4.30 4.69
C TYR A 139 -5.54 -3.24 5.37
N CYS A 140 -4.87 -3.57 6.48
CA CYS A 140 -3.79 -2.73 7.00
C CYS A 140 -2.41 -3.31 6.68
N CYS A 141 -1.39 -2.50 6.97
CA CYS A 141 0.04 -2.74 6.85
C CYS A 141 0.60 -2.78 5.43
N ALA A 142 -0.13 -2.19 4.47
CA ALA A 142 0.29 -1.93 3.08
C ALA A 142 1.08 -3.08 2.43
N THR A 143 0.66 -4.32 2.66
CA THR A 143 1.34 -5.50 2.09
C THR A 143 0.44 -6.17 1.07
N PHE A 144 0.78 -5.99 -0.21
CA PHE A 144 -0.11 -6.34 -1.31
C PHE A 144 0.66 -6.55 -2.61
N THR A 145 -0.05 -6.96 -3.65
CA THR A 145 0.42 -6.98 -5.02
C THR A 145 -0.51 -6.18 -5.91
N ALA A 146 0.04 -5.51 -6.92
CA ALA A 146 -0.73 -4.82 -7.95
C ALA A 146 -0.18 -5.14 -9.34
N SER A 147 -1.07 -5.25 -10.33
CA SER A 147 -0.64 -5.46 -11.72
C SER A 147 -0.14 -4.16 -12.33
N ARG A 148 0.74 -4.25 -13.32
CA ARG A 148 1.17 -3.08 -14.12
C ARG A 148 -0.03 -2.34 -14.69
N ASP A 149 -1.03 -3.06 -15.18
CA ASP A 149 -2.21 -2.44 -15.77
C ASP A 149 -3.04 -1.70 -14.71
N ALA A 150 -3.11 -2.22 -13.48
CA ALA A 150 -3.74 -1.51 -12.37
C ALA A 150 -3.00 -0.23 -12.00
N ILE A 151 -1.66 -0.25 -11.98
CA ILE A 151 -0.84 0.93 -11.73
C ILE A 151 -0.96 1.93 -12.89
N ARG A 152 -0.99 1.45 -14.13
CA ARG A 152 -1.05 2.28 -15.36
C ARG A 152 -2.43 2.81 -15.71
N ARG A 153 -3.50 2.38 -15.02
CA ARG A 153 -4.80 3.08 -15.07
C ARG A 153 -4.67 4.53 -14.62
N HIS A 154 -3.64 4.83 -13.82
CA HIS A 154 -3.31 6.16 -13.34
C HIS A 154 -2.05 6.66 -14.07
N PRO A 155 -2.06 7.87 -14.65
CA PRO A 155 -0.93 8.38 -15.43
C PRO A 155 0.28 8.67 -14.52
N LEU A 156 1.50 8.58 -15.08
CA LEU A 156 2.74 8.89 -14.36
C LEU A 156 2.73 10.29 -13.71
N SER A 157 2.09 11.28 -14.34
CA SER A 157 1.96 12.62 -13.77
C SER A 157 1.20 12.63 -12.45
N LEU A 158 0.16 11.81 -12.31
CA LEU A 158 -0.59 11.67 -11.07
C LEU A 158 0.28 10.99 -10.00
N TRP A 159 1.02 9.93 -10.35
CA TRP A 159 1.93 9.28 -9.41
C TRP A 159 3.03 10.21 -8.90
N ARG A 160 3.58 11.06 -9.78
CA ARG A 160 4.56 12.10 -9.39
C ARG A 160 3.95 13.12 -8.43
N TYR A 161 2.76 13.63 -8.75
CA TYR A 161 2.04 14.55 -7.88
C TYR A 161 1.79 13.94 -6.49
N VAL A 162 1.30 12.70 -6.44
CA VAL A 162 1.03 12.03 -5.16
C VAL A 162 2.35 11.73 -4.42
N TYR A 163 3.44 11.39 -5.10
CA TYR A 163 4.75 11.25 -4.47
C TYR A 163 5.27 12.57 -3.89
N GLU A 164 5.11 13.69 -4.59
CA GLU A 164 5.47 15.01 -4.06
C GLU A 164 4.65 15.34 -2.81
N VAL A 165 3.35 15.05 -2.83
CA VAL A 165 2.49 15.35 -1.69
C VAL A 165 2.81 14.45 -0.49
N VAL A 166 2.86 13.14 -0.71
CA VAL A 166 2.91 12.10 0.33
C VAL A 166 4.34 11.67 0.66
N GLY A 167 5.16 11.43 -0.37
CA GLY A 167 6.48 10.82 -0.26
C GLY A 167 7.64 11.82 -0.13
N SER A 168 7.42 13.12 -0.33
CA SER A 168 8.47 14.16 -0.25
C SER A 168 8.43 15.01 1.04
N GLY A 169 7.44 14.78 1.90
CA GLY A 169 7.34 15.46 3.21
C GLY A 169 6.52 16.74 3.21
N SER A 170 5.71 17.00 2.16
CA SER A 170 4.85 18.18 2.13
C SER A 170 3.71 18.12 3.16
N ASN A 171 3.19 16.92 3.48
CA ASN A 171 2.22 16.61 4.54
C ASN A 171 1.04 17.61 4.64
N GLN A 172 0.35 17.90 3.53
CA GLN A 172 -0.61 19.01 3.45
C GLN A 172 -2.10 18.65 3.61
N CYS A 173 -2.49 17.38 3.74
CA CYS A 173 -3.86 16.84 3.82
C CYS A 173 -4.92 17.95 3.96
N VAL A 174 -5.39 18.42 2.79
CA VAL A 174 -6.24 19.58 2.41
C VAL A 174 -5.54 20.34 1.27
N PHE A 175 -5.91 20.05 0.03
CA PHE A 175 -5.37 20.67 -1.20
C PHE A 175 -5.92 22.09 -1.51
N ASP A 176 -6.40 22.83 -0.51
CA ASP A 176 -7.03 24.15 -0.70
C ASP A 176 -6.01 25.30 -0.51
N ASP A 177 -6.18 26.38 -1.28
CA ASP A 177 -5.33 27.59 -1.44
C ASP A 177 -5.02 28.42 -0.17
N HIS A 178 -5.30 27.90 1.02
CA HIS A 178 -4.97 28.55 2.28
C HIS A 178 -3.69 27.96 2.83
N GLY A 179 -2.57 28.59 2.44
CA GLY A 179 -1.19 28.29 2.80
C GLY A 179 -0.93 28.17 4.31
N GLY A 180 -1.51 27.13 4.92
CA GLY A 180 -1.17 26.66 6.23
C GLY A 180 0.16 25.95 6.10
N THR A 181 1.23 26.60 6.53
CA THR A 181 2.50 25.93 6.78
C THR A 181 2.21 24.80 7.76
N GLY A 182 2.18 23.56 7.26
CA GLY A 182 1.98 22.37 8.08
C GLY A 182 3.12 22.28 9.09
N SER A 183 2.90 22.85 10.27
CA SER A 183 3.84 22.74 11.38
C SER A 183 4.03 21.27 11.68
N HIS A 184 5.26 20.80 11.51
CA HIS A 184 5.70 19.48 11.92
C HIS A 184 5.49 19.37 13.43
N VAL A 185 4.36 18.81 13.89
CA VAL A 185 4.09 18.59 15.31
C VAL A 185 4.78 17.29 15.72
N PRO A 186 5.80 17.32 16.59
CA PRO A 186 6.45 16.10 17.09
C PRO A 186 5.42 15.22 17.81
N GLY A 187 5.36 13.94 17.45
CA GLY A 187 4.34 12.99 17.95
C GLY A 187 3.03 12.93 17.14
N LEU A 188 2.89 13.77 16.10
CA LEU A 188 1.87 13.62 15.04
C LEU A 188 2.46 13.40 13.65
N ALA A 189 3.77 13.40 13.54
CA ALA A 189 4.48 13.00 12.32
C ALA A 189 3.99 11.65 11.79
N ASP A 190 3.41 10.82 12.67
CA ASP A 190 2.99 9.46 12.37
C ASP A 190 1.59 9.32 11.75
N LEU A 191 0.83 10.41 11.67
CA LEU A 191 -0.52 10.40 11.11
C LEU A 191 -0.58 11.42 9.98
N ASN A 192 -0.29 10.95 8.77
CA ASN A 192 -0.16 11.73 7.54
C ASN A 192 -0.83 11.02 6.35
N GLU A 193 -0.73 11.57 5.15
CA GLU A 193 -1.26 11.01 3.91
C GLU A 193 -0.74 9.59 3.65
N GLY A 194 0.50 9.30 4.07
CA GLY A 194 1.11 7.98 3.95
C GLY A 194 0.38 6.93 4.79
N PHE A 195 -0.07 7.32 5.99
CA PHE A 195 -0.93 6.49 6.83
C PHE A 195 -2.30 6.25 6.18
N ILE A 196 -2.87 7.26 5.51
CA ILE A 196 -4.14 7.08 4.78
C ILE A 196 -3.94 6.11 3.59
N MET A 197 -2.86 6.30 2.83
CA MET A 197 -2.50 5.47 1.68
C MET A 197 -2.41 3.99 2.03
N GLU A 198 -1.86 3.63 3.21
CA GLU A 198 -1.84 2.25 3.74
C GLU A 198 -3.19 1.55 3.62
N HIS A 199 -4.28 2.30 3.82
CA HIS A 199 -5.64 1.78 3.88
C HIS A 199 -6.40 1.87 2.56
N ILE A 200 -5.98 2.72 1.60
CA ILE A 200 -6.76 2.96 0.37
C ILE A 200 -6.16 2.33 -0.90
N TRP A 201 -5.03 1.63 -0.80
CA TRP A 201 -4.40 0.96 -1.96
C TRP A 201 -5.38 0.05 -2.73
N HIS A 202 -6.19 -0.73 -2.01
CA HIS A 202 -7.19 -1.62 -2.63
C HIS A 202 -8.17 -0.82 -3.52
N ALA A 203 -8.66 0.31 -3.02
CA ALA A 203 -9.58 1.17 -3.74
C ALA A 203 -8.93 1.86 -4.95
N ILE A 204 -7.70 2.36 -4.80
CA ILE A 204 -6.91 2.93 -5.89
C ILE A 204 -6.73 1.91 -7.02
N PHE A 205 -6.56 0.63 -6.67
CA PHE A 205 -6.42 -0.46 -7.63
C PHE A 205 -7.75 -1.16 -7.97
N GLY A 206 -8.90 -0.53 -7.68
CA GLY A 206 -10.20 -0.90 -8.23
C GLY A 206 -11.02 -1.88 -7.41
N GLU A 207 -10.62 -2.19 -6.17
CA GLU A 207 -11.54 -2.82 -5.22
C GLU A 207 -12.58 -1.82 -4.68
N PRO A 208 -13.76 -2.27 -4.24
CA PRO A 208 -14.67 -1.42 -3.49
C PRO A 208 -14.05 -0.93 -2.18
N LEU A 209 -14.43 0.27 -1.71
CA LEU A 209 -13.99 0.80 -0.40
C LEU A 209 -14.22 -0.20 0.74
N ILE A 210 -15.29 -0.98 0.64
CA ILE A 210 -15.55 -2.14 1.49
C ILE A 210 -15.44 -3.40 0.64
N SER A 211 -14.24 -3.99 0.55
CA SER A 211 -14.12 -5.38 0.12
C SER A 211 -14.27 -6.31 1.33
N ALA A 212 -14.85 -7.50 1.11
CA ALA A 212 -14.62 -8.61 2.04
C ALA A 212 -13.19 -9.11 1.78
N PRO A 213 -12.42 -9.50 2.80
CA PRO A 213 -11.14 -10.13 2.56
C PRO A 213 -11.35 -11.34 1.65
N HIS A 214 -10.49 -11.48 0.63
CA HIS A 214 -10.53 -12.61 -0.28
C HIS A 214 -10.56 -13.92 0.52
N ARG A 215 -11.65 -14.68 0.38
CA ARG A 215 -11.81 -15.97 1.06
C ARG A 215 -11.11 -17.07 0.27
N GLY A 216 -10.91 -18.22 0.91
CA GLY A 216 -10.15 -19.36 0.40
C GLY A 216 -10.61 -19.93 -0.96
N ASP A 217 -11.81 -19.58 -1.42
CA ASP A 217 -12.36 -19.89 -2.74
C ASP A 217 -11.89 -18.90 -3.83
N GLU A 218 -11.74 -17.61 -3.51
CA GLU A 218 -11.21 -16.61 -4.45
C GLU A 218 -9.70 -16.75 -4.67
N THR A 219 -8.98 -17.42 -3.76
CA THR A 219 -7.54 -17.68 -3.90
C THR A 219 -7.18 -18.32 -5.24
N CYS A 220 -8.10 -19.05 -5.90
CA CYS A 220 -7.85 -19.61 -7.23
C CYS A 220 -7.93 -18.64 -8.40
N ARG A 221 -8.67 -17.56 -8.23
CA ARG A 221 -8.61 -16.43 -9.16
C ARG A 221 -7.20 -15.82 -9.14
N PHE A 222 -6.59 -15.79 -7.95
CA PHE A 222 -5.39 -15.04 -7.64
C PHE A 222 -4.09 -15.84 -7.72
N ALA A 223 -4.10 -17.09 -7.27
CA ALA A 223 -2.96 -18.00 -7.18
C ALA A 223 -3.32 -19.37 -7.79
N ARG A 224 -2.52 -19.84 -8.75
CA ARG A 224 -2.78 -21.05 -9.55
C ARG A 224 -2.15 -22.33 -9.02
N CYS A 225 -1.51 -22.32 -7.85
CA CYS A 225 -1.03 -23.55 -7.24
C CYS A 225 -1.55 -23.71 -5.81
N GLY A 226 -1.69 -24.97 -5.39
CA GLY A 226 -2.15 -25.36 -4.06
C GLY A 226 -3.53 -26.02 -4.04
N LYS A 227 -3.84 -26.65 -2.89
CA LYS A 227 -4.96 -27.58 -2.60
C LYS A 227 -6.37 -27.09 -2.98
N TYR A 228 -6.53 -25.81 -3.28
CA TYR A 228 -7.80 -25.14 -3.56
C TYR A 228 -8.10 -25.00 -5.06
N CYS A 229 -7.10 -25.16 -5.94
CA CYS A 229 -7.22 -24.82 -7.37
C CYS A 229 -6.89 -26.03 -8.26
N PRO A 230 -7.89 -26.68 -8.86
CA PRO A 230 -7.68 -27.87 -9.67
C PRO A 230 -7.28 -27.52 -11.12
N ASP A 231 -6.06 -27.04 -11.39
CA ASP A 231 -5.42 -27.15 -12.72
C ASP A 231 -3.89 -26.87 -12.68
N PRO A 232 -3.02 -27.88 -12.87
CA PRO A 232 -1.56 -27.73 -12.81
C PRO A 232 -0.88 -27.33 -14.14
N SER A 233 -1.61 -27.00 -15.20
CA SER A 233 -1.02 -26.85 -16.54
C SER A 233 -0.73 -25.39 -16.96
N ARG A 234 0.40 -24.78 -16.54
CA ARG A 234 1.19 -23.74 -17.30
C ARG A 234 2.37 -23.09 -16.52
N PRO A 235 3.35 -22.47 -17.22
CA PRO A 235 4.71 -22.24 -16.72
C PRO A 235 4.90 -20.95 -15.89
N GLN A 236 5.96 -20.98 -15.06
CA GLN A 236 6.49 -19.92 -14.20
C GLN A 236 7.02 -18.73 -15.01
N LEU A 237 6.69 -17.49 -14.61
CA LEU A 237 7.28 -16.26 -15.17
C LEU A 237 7.37 -15.12 -14.14
N GLY A 238 8.25 -14.16 -14.48
CA GLY A 238 9.01 -13.30 -13.57
C GLY A 238 8.24 -12.28 -12.74
N LEU A 239 8.73 -12.08 -11.53
CA LEU A 239 8.07 -11.32 -10.46
C LEU A 239 9.08 -10.37 -9.82
N PHE A 240 8.67 -9.14 -9.50
CA PHE A 240 9.52 -8.22 -8.73
C PHE A 240 8.95 -7.99 -7.33
N ALA A 241 9.82 -8.01 -6.32
CA ALA A 241 9.48 -7.67 -4.94
C ALA A 241 10.16 -6.35 -4.51
N ALA A 242 9.40 -5.40 -3.98
CA ALA A 242 9.93 -4.20 -3.34
C ALA A 242 9.92 -4.39 -1.81
N PHE A 243 11.03 -4.10 -1.15
CA PHE A 243 11.18 -4.26 0.29
C PHE A 243 11.67 -2.95 0.94
N VAL A 244 11.26 -2.75 2.18
CA VAL A 244 11.91 -1.84 3.14
C VAL A 244 12.49 -2.75 4.23
N PRO A 245 13.63 -2.43 4.86
CA PRO A 245 14.07 -3.09 6.10
C PRO A 245 13.82 -2.19 7.32
N THR A 246 13.21 -2.71 8.38
CA THR A 246 13.26 -2.09 9.71
C THR A 246 14.53 -2.52 10.44
N THR A 247 15.19 -1.60 11.13
CA THR A 247 16.21 -1.96 12.12
C THR A 247 15.68 -1.82 13.52
N THR A 248 15.81 -2.92 14.26
CA THR A 248 16.19 -2.94 15.66
C THR A 248 17.45 -2.13 15.89
N THR A 249 17.33 -1.11 16.74
CA THR A 249 18.36 -0.68 17.71
C THR A 249 17.63 -0.20 18.94
#